data_AF-D3CSI7-F1
#
_entry.id   AF-D3CSI7-F1
#
_cell.length_a   1.000
_cell.length_b   1.000
_cell.length_c   1.000
_cell.angle_alpha   90.00
_cell.angle_beta   90.00
_cell.angle_gamma   90.00
#
_symmetry.space_group_name_H-M   'P 1'
#
loop_
_entity.id
_entity.type
_entity.pdbx_description
1 polymer ?
#
loop_
_entity_poly.entity_id
_entity_poly.type
_entity_poly.pdbx_seq_one_letter_code
_entity_poly.pdbx_strand_id
1 'polypeptide(L)'
;MTTHGTDLAPLRRVSAQLYRQNAFRLTGVPLSATARDIRRQSDMLAILEKTGAPLPVPDLLPLRPEPSSADIRAALDRLGDPRQRLVDEFFWFWPVGGGSSSSSDGTGTGTGEDPALAALAAGDTQEAARLWAATAENSDRQVPAPDAANALHNVAVLGHLQALDAELTPGSEPPDWVLVYRRWGDVLRDHQVWSGLEERIRRAADARLDPGLADTIRSGLPAALLSIGAGLAAEAIAAGERDRAERQLAAMRGARLGSDAEETLGAALRTAGAPWADEIDRLCDSAVGVANGTRREGLAQAERILTESTGALERLDLLLPADESTRVRTRDRVAVETLTCLLAFDQARDRPEPPTEASVRDQQRMSAATVRAEGVAASETVRERLAENRRILEAATQSLTCWFCEKEPGVSAAMEIWMHGDITRTYPRVSWRNTKVTVPRCSSCESRTVRRQGAAVLRCALYFVVAISIPTMLFPGSGGGFIALAVFAAFAALLVDVLAAVAPAGRREKARLDSYPALKDLAARGWNRGEKPLGIGNV
;
A
#
# COMPACT_ATOMS: atom_id res chain seq x y z
N MET A 1 -45.93 -4.14 -5.91
CA MET A 1 -44.59 -4.45 -5.38
C MET A 1 -43.63 -3.46 -6.01
N THR A 2 -43.49 -2.30 -5.38
CA THR A 2 -42.74 -1.14 -5.86
C THR A 2 -41.60 -0.88 -4.88
N THR A 3 -40.38 -1.21 -5.30
CA THR A 3 -39.13 -0.49 -5.01
C THR A 3 -39.06 0.34 -3.71
N HIS A 4 -38.87 -0.31 -2.56
CA HIS A 4 -38.26 0.29 -1.36
C HIS A 4 -36.73 0.26 -1.48
N GLY A 5 -36.22 0.82 -2.57
CA GLY A 5 -34.79 1.09 -2.74
C GLY A 5 -34.54 2.55 -2.39
N THR A 6 -33.54 2.80 -1.54
CA THR A 6 -32.95 4.11 -1.19
C THR A 6 -33.52 4.84 0.05
N ASP A 7 -33.78 4.13 1.17
CA ASP A 7 -33.80 4.76 2.50
C ASP A 7 -32.45 4.47 3.19
N LEU A 8 -31.52 5.40 3.00
CA LEU A 8 -30.14 5.35 3.47
C LEU A 8 -30.13 5.29 5.00
N ALA A 9 -29.47 4.28 5.58
CA ALA A 9 -29.35 4.09 7.03
C ALA A 9 -29.04 5.44 7.75
N PRO A 10 -29.71 5.77 8.87
CA PRO A 10 -29.57 7.06 9.56
C PRO A 10 -28.11 7.43 9.87
N LEU A 11 -27.26 6.42 10.02
CA LEU A 11 -25.86 6.53 10.42
C LEU A 11 -24.87 6.62 9.23
N ARG A 12 -25.34 6.63 7.98
CA ARG A 12 -24.46 6.55 6.79
C ARG A 12 -23.51 7.74 6.58
N ARG A 13 -23.65 8.82 7.36
CA ARG A 13 -22.87 10.07 7.24
C ARG A 13 -22.04 10.41 8.48
N VAL A 14 -21.88 9.48 9.42
CA VAL A 14 -21.01 9.75 10.58
C VAL A 14 -19.55 9.85 10.11
N SER A 15 -18.79 10.74 10.74
CA SER A 15 -17.38 10.98 10.44
C SER A 15 -16.64 11.36 11.73
N ALA A 16 -15.33 11.60 11.65
CA ALA A 16 -14.57 12.14 12.79
C ALA A 16 -15.12 13.50 13.30
N GLN A 17 -15.92 14.20 12.50
CA GLN A 17 -16.58 15.46 12.87
C GLN A 17 -17.91 15.28 13.60
N LEU A 18 -18.32 14.04 13.91
CA LEU A 18 -19.63 13.69 14.47
C LEU A 18 -20.11 14.64 15.58
N TYR A 19 -19.28 14.86 16.60
CA TYR A 19 -19.66 15.72 17.73
C TYR A 19 -19.44 17.20 17.47
N ARG A 20 -18.54 17.58 16.55
CA ARG A 20 -18.35 18.99 16.17
C ARG A 20 -19.49 19.51 15.29
N GLN A 21 -20.15 18.62 14.56
CA GLN A 21 -21.32 18.90 13.74
C GLN A 21 -22.65 18.60 14.45
N ASN A 22 -22.60 18.08 15.68
CA ASN A 22 -23.80 17.75 16.43
C ASN A 22 -24.62 19.02 16.70
N ALA A 23 -25.89 19.02 16.29
CA ALA A 23 -26.68 20.23 16.33
C ALA A 23 -26.98 20.72 17.75
N PHE A 24 -27.08 19.82 18.74
CA PHE A 24 -27.27 20.20 20.14
C PHE A 24 -26.01 20.84 20.74
N ARG A 25 -24.81 20.35 20.37
CA ARG A 25 -23.54 20.98 20.77
C ARG A 25 -23.40 22.39 20.19
N LEU A 26 -23.72 22.56 18.91
CA LEU A 26 -23.54 23.82 18.19
C LEU A 26 -24.53 24.91 18.63
N THR A 27 -25.79 24.52 18.89
CA THR A 27 -26.86 25.48 19.16
C THR A 27 -27.13 25.68 20.65
N GLY A 28 -26.70 24.75 21.50
CA GLY A 28 -26.98 24.77 22.94
C GLY A 28 -28.45 24.54 23.30
N VAL A 29 -29.31 24.18 22.35
CA VAL A 29 -30.72 23.91 22.64
C VAL A 29 -30.86 22.60 23.43
N PRO A 30 -31.78 22.53 24.41
CA PRO A 30 -32.00 21.29 25.15
C PRO A 30 -32.67 20.22 24.26
N LEU A 31 -32.48 18.94 24.59
CA LEU A 31 -33.13 17.83 23.87
C LEU A 31 -34.67 17.93 23.88
N SER A 32 -35.25 18.57 24.91
CA SER A 32 -36.69 18.84 25.03
C SER A 32 -37.19 19.98 24.14
N ALA A 33 -36.32 20.67 23.39
CA ALA A 33 -36.71 21.81 22.57
C ALA A 33 -37.75 21.44 21.50
N THR A 34 -38.83 22.21 21.44
CA THR A 34 -39.89 22.04 20.46
C THR A 34 -39.53 22.68 19.13
N ALA A 35 -40.27 22.35 18.05
CA ALA A 35 -40.12 23.04 16.76
C ALA A 35 -40.38 24.56 16.85
N ARG A 36 -41.07 25.03 17.89
CA ARG A 36 -41.24 26.46 18.16
C ARG A 36 -39.97 27.06 18.75
N ASP A 37 -39.31 26.36 19.68
CA ASP A 37 -38.07 26.82 20.31
C ASP A 37 -36.93 26.89 19.30
N ILE A 38 -36.83 25.88 18.41
CA ILE A 38 -35.85 25.86 17.31
C ILE A 38 -36.08 27.05 16.36
N ARG A 39 -37.33 27.33 15.98
CA ARG A 39 -37.66 28.50 15.14
C ARG A 39 -37.29 29.81 15.82
N ARG A 40 -37.61 29.95 17.11
CA ARG A 40 -37.25 31.13 17.90
C ARG A 40 -35.73 31.35 17.94
N GLN A 41 -34.95 30.29 18.08
CA GLN A 41 -33.48 30.36 18.03
C GLN A 41 -32.98 30.78 16.64
N SER A 42 -33.59 30.28 15.56
CA SER A 42 -33.26 30.70 14.18
C SER A 42 -33.57 32.19 13.94
N ASP A 43 -34.72 32.67 14.41
CA ASP A 43 -35.09 34.09 14.32
C ASP A 43 -34.11 34.97 15.10
N MET A 44 -33.69 34.53 16.30
CA MET A 44 -32.71 35.24 17.11
C MET A 44 -31.34 35.30 16.43
N LEU A 45 -30.87 34.19 15.85
CA LEU A 45 -29.62 34.15 15.09
C LEU A 45 -29.64 35.14 13.91
N ALA A 46 -30.75 35.21 13.17
CA ALA A 46 -30.91 36.15 12.07
C ALA A 46 -30.88 37.62 12.52
N ILE A 47 -31.31 37.93 13.74
CA ILE A 47 -31.18 39.26 14.33
C ILE A 47 -29.72 39.55 14.69
N LEU A 48 -29.04 38.63 15.37
CA LEU A 48 -27.63 38.79 15.78
C LEU A 48 -26.70 39.02 14.59
N GLU A 49 -26.89 38.28 13.50
CA GLU A 49 -26.13 38.49 12.26
C GLU A 49 -26.35 39.87 11.66
N LYS A 50 -27.60 40.37 11.65
CA LYS A 50 -27.92 41.70 11.12
C LYS A 50 -27.34 42.82 11.97
N THR A 51 -27.27 42.63 13.29
CA THR A 51 -26.76 43.64 14.23
C THR A 51 -25.25 43.53 14.46
N GLY A 52 -24.60 42.46 14.00
CA GLY A 52 -23.19 42.17 14.29
C GLY A 52 -22.92 41.88 15.77
N ALA A 53 -23.96 41.48 16.52
CA ALA A 53 -23.84 41.12 17.92
C ALA A 53 -23.12 39.75 18.08
N PRO A 54 -22.43 39.51 19.22
CA PRO A 54 -21.76 38.25 19.46
C PRO A 54 -22.74 37.08 19.48
N LEU A 55 -22.30 35.93 18.93
CA LEU A 55 -23.07 34.69 18.95
C LEU A 55 -23.09 34.11 20.37
N PRO A 56 -24.20 33.47 20.79
CA PRO A 56 -24.24 32.77 22.07
C PRO A 56 -23.25 31.60 22.06
N VAL A 57 -22.48 31.46 23.14
CA VAL A 57 -21.58 30.31 23.35
C VAL A 57 -22.33 29.28 24.19
N PRO A 58 -22.48 28.03 23.70
CA PRO A 58 -23.11 26.97 24.48
C PRO A 58 -22.33 26.61 25.75
N ASP A 59 -23.04 26.33 26.84
CA ASP A 59 -22.44 26.00 28.14
C ASP A 59 -21.77 24.62 28.16
N LEU A 60 -22.31 23.65 27.42
CA LEU A 60 -21.82 22.26 27.42
C LEU A 60 -20.78 22.04 26.32
N LEU A 61 -19.52 21.85 26.71
CA LEU A 61 -18.40 21.49 25.84
C LEU A 61 -18.27 22.41 24.60
N PRO A 62 -18.09 23.74 24.79
CA PRO A 62 -18.01 24.70 23.69
C PRO A 62 -16.87 24.35 22.73
N LEU A 63 -17.11 24.56 21.43
CA LEU A 63 -16.13 24.27 20.39
C LEU A 63 -15.02 25.31 20.34
N ARG A 64 -13.82 24.84 19.98
CA ARG A 64 -12.66 25.68 19.67
C ARG A 64 -12.07 25.21 18.33
N PRO A 65 -12.01 26.08 17.29
CA PRO A 65 -12.52 27.46 17.26
C PRO A 65 -14.05 27.54 17.41
N GLU A 66 -14.54 28.73 17.79
CA GLU A 66 -15.97 28.99 17.91
C GLU A 66 -16.68 28.81 16.56
N PRO A 67 -17.92 28.26 16.55
CA PRO A 67 -18.64 28.02 15.31
C PRO A 67 -19.09 29.33 14.66
N SER A 68 -19.14 29.35 13.33
CA SER A 68 -19.68 30.48 12.59
C SER A 68 -21.21 30.52 12.66
N SER A 69 -21.81 31.68 12.37
CA SER A 69 -23.26 31.80 12.28
C SER A 69 -23.88 30.90 11.19
N ALA A 70 -23.11 30.62 10.13
CA ALA A 70 -23.49 29.66 9.10
C ALA A 70 -23.56 28.23 9.65
N ASP A 71 -22.61 27.84 10.51
CA ASP A 71 -22.60 26.51 11.16
C ASP A 71 -23.79 26.35 12.11
N ILE A 72 -24.09 27.38 12.92
CA ILE A 72 -25.25 27.36 13.84
C ILE A 72 -26.56 27.29 13.06
N ARG A 73 -26.69 28.03 11.95
CA ARG A 73 -27.87 27.96 11.08
C ARG A 73 -28.05 26.55 10.50
N ALA A 74 -26.99 25.97 9.94
CA ALA A 74 -27.04 24.62 9.38
C ALA A 74 -27.43 23.58 10.44
N ALA A 75 -26.97 23.75 11.69
CA ALA A 75 -27.38 22.93 12.82
C ALA A 75 -28.87 23.09 13.17
N LEU A 76 -29.40 24.32 13.21
CA LEU A 76 -30.82 24.58 13.44
C LEU A 76 -31.71 23.98 12.33
N ASP A 77 -31.29 24.09 11.07
CA ASP A 77 -31.98 23.48 9.93
C ASP A 77 -31.98 21.95 10.04
N ARG A 78 -30.85 21.37 10.47
CA ARG A 78 -30.70 19.92 10.72
C ARG A 78 -31.63 19.41 11.82
N LEU A 79 -31.87 20.21 12.88
CA LEU A 79 -32.86 19.88 13.93
C LEU A 79 -34.31 19.89 13.42
N GLY A 80 -34.57 20.52 12.27
CA GLY A 80 -35.88 20.50 11.61
C GLY A 80 -36.24 19.16 10.95
N ASP A 81 -35.25 18.33 10.63
CA ASP A 81 -35.44 16.95 10.17
C ASP A 81 -35.46 15.98 11.37
N PRO A 82 -36.59 15.33 11.70
CA PRO A 82 -36.69 14.44 12.86
C PRO A 82 -35.71 13.28 12.82
N ARG A 83 -35.38 12.75 11.63
CA ARG A 83 -34.46 11.62 11.50
C ARG A 83 -33.03 12.06 11.81
N GLN A 84 -32.61 13.22 11.31
CA GLN A 84 -31.29 13.78 11.63
C GLN A 84 -31.20 14.24 13.08
N ARG A 85 -32.26 14.89 13.60
CA ARG A 85 -32.38 15.25 15.02
C ARG A 85 -32.23 14.02 15.92
N LEU A 86 -32.86 12.90 15.58
CA LEU A 86 -32.75 11.67 16.37
C LEU A 86 -31.32 11.13 16.40
N VAL A 87 -30.60 11.17 15.27
CA VAL A 87 -29.19 10.78 15.22
C VAL A 87 -28.33 11.71 16.07
N ASP A 88 -28.56 13.01 15.98
CA ASP A 88 -27.85 13.98 16.82
C ASP A 88 -28.18 13.79 18.31
N GLU A 89 -29.42 13.44 18.65
CA GLU A 89 -29.84 13.13 20.02
C GLU A 89 -29.19 11.84 20.53
N PHE A 90 -29.08 10.82 19.68
CA PHE A 90 -28.39 9.58 20.01
C PHE A 90 -26.89 9.82 20.25
N PHE A 91 -26.25 10.74 19.53
CA PHE A 91 -24.85 11.11 19.80
C PHE A 91 -24.73 12.33 20.70
N TRP A 92 -25.66 12.50 21.65
CA TRP A 92 -25.62 13.56 22.66
C TRP A 92 -26.03 13.05 24.04
N PHE A 93 -25.90 13.91 25.05
CA PHE A 93 -26.12 13.52 26.45
C PHE A 93 -27.60 13.44 26.81
N TRP A 94 -28.02 12.30 27.33
CA TRP A 94 -29.39 12.05 27.80
C TRP A 94 -29.53 12.41 29.27
N PRO A 95 -30.62 13.10 29.69
CA PRO A 95 -30.78 13.51 31.08
C PRO A 95 -30.91 12.31 32.03
N VAL A 96 -30.24 12.37 33.17
CA VAL A 96 -30.31 11.40 34.27
C VAL A 96 -30.98 12.08 35.48
N GLY A 97 -31.98 11.43 36.09
CA GLY A 97 -32.63 11.92 37.31
C GLY A 97 -33.92 12.75 37.10
N GLY A 98 -34.43 12.83 35.87
CA GLY A 98 -35.65 13.59 35.54
C GLY A 98 -36.99 12.89 35.85
N GLY A 99 -36.95 11.70 36.47
CA GLY A 99 -38.10 10.80 36.61
C GLY A 99 -39.01 11.00 37.82
N SER A 100 -38.77 11.97 38.70
CA SER A 100 -39.54 12.13 39.95
C SER A 100 -39.86 13.60 40.28
N SER A 101 -40.67 14.23 39.41
CA SER A 101 -41.48 15.40 39.82
C SER A 101 -42.96 15.15 39.55
N SER A 102 -43.47 14.07 40.15
CA SER A 102 -44.89 13.92 40.48
C SER A 102 -45.05 13.79 41.99
N SER A 103 -44.52 14.76 42.75
CA SER A 103 -44.87 15.01 44.14
C SER A 103 -45.62 16.33 44.20
N SER A 104 -46.91 16.24 44.50
CA SER A 104 -47.92 17.30 44.46
C SER A 104 -47.86 18.29 45.64
N ASP A 105 -46.69 18.50 46.25
CA ASP A 105 -46.58 19.41 47.39
C ASP A 105 -45.70 20.60 47.01
N GLY A 106 -46.36 21.75 46.82
CA GLY A 106 -45.83 23.00 46.27
C GLY A 106 -44.83 23.76 47.14
N THR A 107 -43.91 23.07 47.82
CA THR A 107 -42.83 23.69 48.64
C THR A 107 -41.50 22.95 48.53
N GLY A 108 -41.18 22.38 47.37
CA GLY A 108 -39.88 21.76 47.10
C GLY A 108 -39.00 22.61 46.19
N THR A 109 -37.91 23.17 46.71
CA THR A 109 -36.75 23.67 45.95
C THR A 109 -35.95 22.52 45.33
N GLY A 110 -36.64 21.62 44.63
CA GLY A 110 -36.07 20.48 43.92
C GLY A 110 -35.85 20.82 42.45
N THR A 111 -34.93 21.73 42.16
CA THR A 111 -34.33 21.83 40.83
C THR A 111 -33.44 20.60 40.66
N GLY A 112 -34.03 19.49 40.24
CA GLY A 112 -33.31 18.27 39.88
C GLY A 112 -32.49 18.49 38.62
N GLU A 113 -31.43 19.28 38.74
CA GLU A 113 -30.40 19.41 37.71
C GLU A 113 -29.54 18.14 37.72
N ASP A 114 -29.30 17.57 36.54
CA ASP A 114 -28.41 16.43 36.37
C ASP A 114 -26.99 16.87 36.81
N PRO A 115 -26.44 16.31 37.91
CA PRO A 115 -25.18 16.78 38.49
C PRO A 115 -24.00 16.55 37.55
N ALA A 116 -24.08 15.56 36.65
CA ALA A 116 -23.04 15.33 35.65
C ALA A 116 -23.10 16.36 34.52
N LEU A 117 -24.30 16.80 34.11
CA LEU A 117 -24.43 17.92 33.15
C LEU A 117 -23.96 19.24 33.77
N ALA A 118 -24.23 19.47 35.06
CA ALA A 118 -23.70 20.64 35.77
C ALA A 118 -22.16 20.61 35.82
N ALA A 119 -21.55 19.45 36.08
CA ALA A 119 -20.10 19.27 36.01
C ALA A 119 -19.54 19.56 34.60
N LEU A 120 -20.21 19.10 33.54
CA LEU A 120 -19.84 19.43 32.16
C LEU A 120 -19.92 20.94 31.85
N ALA A 121 -20.97 21.62 32.33
CA ALA A 121 -21.11 23.07 32.15
C ALA A 121 -20.00 23.84 32.88
N ALA A 122 -19.51 23.32 34.00
CA ALA A 122 -18.34 23.84 34.71
C ALA A 122 -16.99 23.48 34.04
N GLY A 123 -17.00 22.68 32.97
CA GLY A 123 -15.81 22.22 32.27
C GLY A 123 -15.13 21.00 32.89
N ASP A 124 -15.71 20.39 33.94
CA ASP A 124 -15.17 19.21 34.61
C ASP A 124 -15.68 17.92 33.97
N THR A 125 -15.04 17.55 32.86
CA THR A 125 -15.39 16.34 32.11
C THR A 125 -15.04 15.04 32.85
N GLN A 126 -14.07 15.08 33.75
CA GLN A 126 -13.66 13.92 34.52
C GLN A 126 -14.69 13.60 35.60
N GLU A 127 -15.18 14.62 36.31
CA GLU A 127 -16.22 14.46 37.31
C GLU A 127 -17.55 14.01 36.68
N ALA A 128 -17.94 14.59 35.54
CA ALA A 128 -19.12 14.15 34.80
C ALA A 128 -19.04 12.65 34.43
N ALA A 129 -17.89 12.20 33.90
CA ALA A 129 -17.66 10.79 33.58
C ALA A 129 -17.76 9.89 34.82
N ARG A 130 -17.20 10.34 35.96
CA ARG A 130 -17.23 9.60 37.23
C ARG A 130 -18.66 9.46 37.76
N LEU A 131 -19.45 10.53 37.72
CA LEU A 131 -20.83 10.54 38.17
C LEU A 131 -21.68 9.59 37.33
N TRP A 132 -21.62 9.67 36.00
CA TRP A 132 -22.35 8.73 35.15
C TRP A 132 -21.88 7.28 35.28
N ALA A 133 -20.57 7.03 35.39
CA ALA A 133 -20.07 5.66 35.63
C ALA A 133 -20.63 5.09 36.94
N ALA A 134 -20.63 5.87 38.03
CA ALA A 134 -21.21 5.46 39.29
C ALA A 134 -22.73 5.22 39.18
N THR A 135 -23.46 6.03 38.43
CA THR A 135 -24.90 5.82 38.19
C THR A 135 -25.16 4.54 37.39
N ALA A 136 -24.35 4.25 36.37
CA ALA A 136 -24.47 3.06 35.54
C ALA A 136 -24.17 1.77 36.32
N GLU A 137 -23.18 1.78 37.21
CA GLU A 137 -22.80 0.62 38.04
C GLU A 137 -23.80 0.31 39.16
N ASN A 138 -24.55 1.30 39.64
CA ASN A 138 -25.47 1.18 40.76
C ASN A 138 -26.92 0.80 40.35
N SER A 139 -27.11 0.20 39.18
CA SER A 139 -28.43 -0.23 38.67
C SER A 139 -29.20 -1.13 39.66
N ASP A 140 -28.49 -1.87 40.49
CA ASP A 140 -29.06 -2.86 41.43
C ASP A 140 -29.44 -2.28 42.80
N ARG A 141 -29.14 -1.00 43.12
CA ARG A 141 -29.20 -0.53 44.52
C ARG A 141 -30.03 0.69 44.87
N GLN A 142 -30.51 1.51 43.93
CA GLN A 142 -31.45 2.63 44.21
C GLN A 142 -31.75 3.51 42.98
N VAL A 143 -31.05 3.31 41.86
CA VAL A 143 -31.19 4.13 40.65
C VAL A 143 -32.27 3.56 39.74
N PRO A 144 -33.20 4.37 39.19
CA PRO A 144 -34.14 3.91 38.17
C PRO A 144 -33.41 3.31 36.96
N ALA A 145 -33.87 2.17 36.45
CA ALA A 145 -33.26 1.52 35.29
C ALA A 145 -33.03 2.44 34.07
N PRO A 146 -33.94 3.38 33.72
CA PRO A 146 -33.71 4.34 32.64
C PRO A 146 -32.55 5.30 32.90
N ASP A 147 -32.32 5.68 34.16
CA ASP A 147 -31.24 6.60 34.54
C ASP A 147 -29.87 5.91 34.44
N ALA A 148 -29.78 4.64 34.86
CA ALA A 148 -28.57 3.83 34.69
C ALA A 148 -28.24 3.60 33.20
N ALA A 149 -29.24 3.34 32.37
CA ALA A 149 -29.08 3.19 30.93
C ALA A 149 -28.62 4.50 30.24
N ASN A 150 -29.24 5.63 30.58
CA ASN A 150 -28.81 6.95 30.09
C ASN A 150 -27.38 7.26 30.51
N ALA A 151 -26.99 6.93 31.75
CA ALA A 151 -25.63 7.14 32.25
C ALA A 151 -24.59 6.27 31.50
N LEU A 152 -24.89 4.98 31.27
CA LEU A 152 -24.05 4.08 30.47
C LEU A 152 -23.81 4.65 29.06
N HIS A 153 -24.88 5.10 28.42
CA HIS A 153 -24.84 5.76 27.11
C HIS A 153 -23.98 7.03 27.13
N ASN A 154 -24.18 7.91 28.11
CA ASN A 154 -23.46 9.17 28.21
C ASN A 154 -21.95 8.98 28.42
N VAL A 155 -21.53 7.95 29.15
CA VAL A 155 -20.11 7.59 29.32
C VAL A 155 -19.47 7.17 27.99
N ALA A 156 -20.22 6.46 27.13
CA ALA A 156 -19.76 6.10 25.79
C ALA A 156 -19.67 7.33 24.87
N VAL A 157 -20.69 8.19 24.88
CA VAL A 157 -20.73 9.46 24.12
C VAL A 157 -19.57 10.37 24.52
N LEU A 158 -19.38 10.62 25.83
CA LEU A 158 -18.32 11.51 26.32
C LEU A 158 -16.93 10.98 25.96
N GLY A 159 -16.68 9.69 26.17
CA GLY A 159 -15.38 9.09 25.85
C GLY A 159 -15.07 9.13 24.35
N HIS A 160 -16.07 8.87 23.50
CA HIS A 160 -15.90 8.95 22.05
C HIS A 160 -15.71 10.40 21.57
N LEU A 161 -16.43 11.35 22.17
CA LEU A 161 -16.27 12.79 21.89
C LEU A 161 -14.85 13.25 22.23
N GLN A 162 -14.37 12.94 23.43
CA GLN A 162 -13.01 13.30 23.85
C GLN A 162 -11.95 12.66 22.96
N ALA A 163 -12.15 11.40 22.56
CA ALA A 163 -11.24 10.72 21.63
C ALA A 163 -11.19 11.42 20.27
N LEU A 164 -12.34 11.77 19.69
CA LEU A 164 -12.38 12.48 18.41
C LEU A 164 -11.84 13.90 18.50
N ASP A 165 -12.12 14.64 19.57
CA ASP A 165 -11.54 15.97 19.77
C ASP A 165 -10.01 15.90 19.95
N ALA A 166 -9.48 14.85 20.59
CA ALA A 166 -8.03 14.62 20.68
C ALA A 166 -7.41 14.31 19.31
N GLU A 167 -8.03 13.47 18.47
CA GLU A 167 -7.57 13.17 17.11
C GLU A 167 -7.53 14.42 16.20
N LEU A 168 -8.45 15.37 16.43
CA LEU A 168 -8.55 16.61 15.67
C LEU A 168 -7.66 17.74 16.22
N THR A 169 -7.05 17.55 17.39
CA THR A 169 -6.27 18.60 18.07
C THR A 169 -4.78 18.23 18.08
N PRO A 170 -3.94 18.91 17.28
CA PRO A 170 -2.51 18.59 17.19
C PRO A 170 -1.81 18.61 18.55
N GLY A 171 -0.99 17.58 18.81
CA GLY A 171 -0.22 17.47 20.05
C GLY A 171 -0.99 16.96 21.27
N SER A 172 -2.27 16.60 21.11
CA SER A 172 -3.03 15.93 22.18
C SER A 172 -2.48 14.53 22.46
N GLU A 173 -2.67 14.05 23.69
CA GLU A 173 -2.35 12.67 24.05
C GLU A 173 -3.21 11.69 23.23
N PRO A 174 -2.62 10.60 22.70
CA PRO A 174 -3.39 9.61 21.96
C PRO A 174 -4.52 9.01 22.80
N PRO A 175 -5.76 8.99 22.29
CA PRO A 175 -6.89 8.46 23.04
C PRO A 175 -6.83 6.92 23.17
N ASP A 176 -7.42 6.40 24.25
CA ASP A 176 -7.62 4.97 24.45
C ASP A 176 -8.84 4.48 23.65
N TRP A 177 -8.62 4.20 22.36
CA TRP A 177 -9.65 3.68 21.47
C TRP A 177 -10.18 2.29 21.88
N VAL A 178 -9.41 1.49 22.63
CA VAL A 178 -9.87 0.19 23.14
C VAL A 178 -10.99 0.42 24.15
N LEU A 179 -10.79 1.38 25.07
CA LEU A 179 -11.82 1.77 26.03
C LEU A 179 -13.06 2.36 25.35
N VAL A 180 -12.88 3.20 24.33
CA VAL A 180 -13.99 3.79 23.55
C VAL A 180 -14.86 2.71 22.94
N TYR A 181 -14.26 1.76 22.21
CA TYR A 181 -15.01 0.68 21.60
C TYR A 181 -15.65 -0.26 22.62
N ARG A 182 -14.97 -0.53 23.75
CA ARG A 182 -15.55 -1.34 24.84
C ARG A 182 -16.84 -0.71 25.36
N ARG A 183 -16.85 0.59 25.66
CA ARG A 183 -18.03 1.32 26.16
C ARG A 183 -19.20 1.26 25.17
N TRP A 184 -18.93 1.43 23.88
CA TRP A 184 -19.95 1.25 22.84
C TRP A 184 -20.44 -0.21 22.73
N GLY A 185 -19.56 -1.18 22.95
CA GLY A 185 -19.92 -2.59 23.07
C GLY A 185 -20.89 -2.84 24.23
N ASP A 186 -20.70 -2.17 25.37
CA ASP A 186 -21.60 -2.27 26.52
C ASP A 186 -22.97 -1.67 26.20
N VAL A 187 -23.01 -0.49 25.57
CA VAL A 187 -24.25 0.13 25.05
C VAL A 187 -25.00 -0.78 24.07
N LEU A 188 -24.29 -1.46 23.17
CA LEU A 188 -24.90 -2.39 22.20
C LEU A 188 -25.59 -3.60 22.87
N ARG A 189 -25.06 -4.04 24.02
CA ARG A 189 -25.59 -5.20 24.77
C ARG A 189 -26.71 -4.81 25.74
N ASP A 190 -26.73 -3.56 26.20
CA ASP A 190 -27.73 -3.09 27.15
C ASP A 190 -29.09 -2.83 26.49
N HIS A 191 -30.09 -3.65 26.81
CA HIS A 191 -31.43 -3.56 26.26
C HIS A 191 -32.24 -2.34 26.77
N GLN A 192 -31.90 -1.80 27.95
CA GLN A 192 -32.60 -0.65 28.53
C GLN A 192 -32.25 0.64 27.78
N VAL A 193 -31.00 0.77 27.29
CA VAL A 193 -30.61 1.88 26.41
C VAL A 193 -31.49 1.93 25.16
N TRP A 194 -31.67 0.78 24.49
CA TRP A 194 -32.46 0.68 23.26
C TRP A 194 -33.96 0.85 23.51
N SER A 195 -34.49 0.28 24.61
CA SER A 195 -35.87 0.52 25.04
C SER A 195 -36.14 2.00 25.32
N GLY A 196 -35.16 2.70 25.91
CA GLY A 196 -35.20 4.14 26.13
C GLY A 196 -35.23 4.94 24.83
N LEU A 197 -34.45 4.53 23.81
CA LEU A 197 -34.47 5.14 22.48
C LEU A 197 -35.82 4.96 21.78
N GLU A 198 -36.41 3.76 21.82
CA GLU A 198 -37.74 3.49 21.27
C GLU A 198 -38.82 4.35 21.91
N GLU A 199 -38.76 4.51 23.24
CA GLU A 199 -39.69 5.36 23.97
C GLU A 199 -39.51 6.85 23.58
N ARG A 200 -38.27 7.32 23.37
CA ARG A 200 -38.01 8.68 22.84
C ARG A 200 -38.62 8.86 21.44
N ILE A 201 -38.44 7.89 20.55
CA ILE A 201 -39.04 7.89 19.20
C ILE A 201 -40.57 7.96 19.29
N ARG A 202 -41.18 7.14 20.15
CA ARG A 202 -42.65 7.17 20.37
C ARG A 202 -43.12 8.51 20.91
N ARG A 203 -42.40 9.10 21.88
CA ARG A 203 -42.73 10.42 22.46
C ARG A 203 -42.61 11.57 21.48
N ALA A 204 -41.70 11.48 20.50
CA ALA A 204 -41.57 12.50 19.46
C ALA A 204 -42.85 12.61 18.60
N ALA A 205 -43.66 11.53 18.52
CA ALA A 205 -44.95 11.47 17.84
C ALA A 205 -44.93 12.01 16.38
N ASP A 206 -43.79 11.86 15.68
CA ASP A 206 -43.63 12.28 14.29
C ASP A 206 -43.82 11.07 13.36
N ALA A 207 -44.73 11.18 12.39
CA ALA A 207 -45.06 10.10 11.45
C ALA A 207 -43.87 9.60 10.60
N ARG A 208 -42.75 10.36 10.55
CA ARG A 208 -41.53 9.98 9.83
C ARG A 208 -40.57 9.12 10.67
N LEU A 209 -40.85 8.97 11.97
CA LEU A 209 -40.08 8.17 12.91
C LEU A 209 -40.85 6.89 13.27
N ASP A 210 -40.52 5.79 12.59
CA ASP A 210 -41.04 4.46 12.89
C ASP A 210 -40.32 3.87 14.12
N PRO A 211 -41.01 3.21 15.08
CA PRO A 211 -40.34 2.51 16.18
C PRO A 211 -39.24 1.53 15.76
N GLY A 212 -39.35 0.87 14.60
CA GLY A 212 -38.31 0.01 14.02
C GLY A 212 -36.99 0.74 13.68
N LEU A 213 -36.98 2.07 13.76
CA LEU A 213 -35.78 2.89 13.58
C LEU A 213 -34.74 2.65 14.68
N ALA A 214 -35.15 2.33 15.92
CA ALA A 214 -34.21 2.00 17.00
C ALA A 214 -33.39 0.75 16.66
N ASP A 215 -34.04 -0.31 16.18
CA ASP A 215 -33.37 -1.53 15.71
C ASP A 215 -32.47 -1.27 14.50
N THR A 216 -32.88 -0.38 13.60
CA THR A 216 -32.07 0.04 12.45
C THR A 216 -30.80 0.78 12.90
N ILE A 217 -30.92 1.68 13.89
CA ILE A 217 -29.77 2.37 14.49
C ILE A 217 -28.88 1.36 15.20
N ARG A 218 -29.45 0.45 16.00
CA ARG A 218 -28.70 -0.58 16.74
C ARG A 218 -27.88 -1.48 15.82
N SER A 219 -28.48 -1.98 14.75
CA SER A 219 -27.81 -2.83 13.77
C SER A 219 -26.77 -2.08 12.94
N GLY A 220 -27.00 -0.79 12.64
CA GLY A 220 -26.06 0.05 11.89
C GLY A 220 -24.92 0.64 12.72
N LEU A 221 -25.04 0.70 14.05
CA LEU A 221 -24.08 1.38 14.94
C LEU A 221 -22.65 0.80 14.86
N PRO A 222 -22.43 -0.53 14.86
CA PRO A 222 -21.09 -1.08 14.69
C PRO A 222 -20.39 -0.59 13.42
N ALA A 223 -21.09 -0.62 12.28
CA ALA A 223 -20.57 -0.17 11.00
C ALA A 223 -20.24 1.33 11.03
N ALA A 224 -21.11 2.14 11.64
CA ALA A 224 -20.91 3.57 11.79
C ALA A 224 -19.64 3.90 12.59
N LEU A 225 -19.47 3.29 13.77
CA LEU A 225 -18.31 3.51 14.64
C LEU A 225 -17.00 3.03 14.00
N LEU A 226 -17.02 1.86 13.35
CA LEU A 226 -15.84 1.32 12.67
C LEU A 226 -15.49 2.12 11.41
N SER A 227 -16.46 2.73 10.73
CA SER A 227 -16.18 3.60 9.57
C SER A 227 -15.39 4.85 9.95
N ILE A 228 -15.69 5.45 11.12
CA ILE A 228 -14.92 6.59 11.65
C ILE A 228 -13.49 6.16 11.93
N GLY A 229 -13.31 5.03 12.64
CA GLY A 229 -11.98 4.50 12.94
C GLY A 229 -11.18 4.13 11.68
N ALA A 230 -11.83 3.54 10.68
CA ALA A 230 -11.22 3.21 9.40
C ALA A 230 -10.75 4.48 8.65
N GLY A 231 -11.56 5.55 8.69
CA GLY A 231 -11.20 6.86 8.16
C GLY A 231 -9.95 7.43 8.83
N LEU A 232 -9.91 7.45 10.17
CA LEU A 232 -8.75 7.89 10.94
C LEU A 232 -7.48 7.09 10.62
N ALA A 233 -7.61 5.76 10.51
CA ALA A 233 -6.49 4.90 10.13
C ALA A 233 -5.99 5.20 8.71
N ALA A 234 -6.90 5.39 7.75
CA ALA A 234 -6.55 5.71 6.37
C ALA A 234 -5.90 7.09 6.25
N GLU A 235 -6.38 8.10 6.98
CA GLU A 235 -5.77 9.42 7.08
C GLU A 235 -4.35 9.35 7.66
N ALA A 236 -4.16 8.62 8.76
CA ALA A 236 -2.84 8.42 9.37
C ALA A 236 -1.86 7.72 8.42
N ILE A 237 -2.31 6.69 7.69
CA ILE A 237 -1.49 6.01 6.67
C ILE A 237 -1.10 6.99 5.55
N ALA A 238 -2.05 7.80 5.06
CA ALA A 238 -1.78 8.78 4.02
C ALA A 238 -0.78 9.87 4.47
N ALA A 239 -0.80 10.23 5.75
CA ALA A 239 0.13 11.17 6.37
C ALA A 239 1.51 10.56 6.73
N GLY A 240 1.66 9.23 6.62
CA GLY A 240 2.89 8.52 7.02
C GLY A 240 3.02 8.28 8.53
N GLU A 241 1.96 8.53 9.30
CA GLU A 241 1.90 8.37 10.76
C GLU A 241 1.64 6.90 11.16
N ARG A 242 2.63 6.03 10.90
CA ARG A 242 2.47 4.57 11.06
C ARG A 242 2.02 4.15 12.45
N ASP A 243 2.62 4.68 13.51
CA ASP A 243 2.28 4.31 14.88
C ASP A 243 0.81 4.66 15.23
N ARG A 244 0.29 5.77 14.69
CA ARG A 244 -1.10 6.18 14.89
C ARG A 244 -2.05 5.23 14.16
N ALA A 245 -1.74 4.89 12.90
CA ALA A 245 -2.51 3.93 12.14
C ALA A 245 -2.52 2.55 12.80
N GLU A 246 -1.38 2.06 13.27
CA GLU A 246 -1.26 0.75 13.93
C GLU A 246 -2.07 0.68 15.22
N ARG A 247 -2.00 1.72 16.08
CA ARG A 247 -2.82 1.80 17.29
C ARG A 247 -4.32 1.75 16.96
N GLN A 248 -4.75 2.53 15.96
CA GLN A 248 -6.15 2.55 15.54
C GLN A 248 -6.63 1.19 15.03
N LEU A 249 -5.86 0.56 14.13
CA LEU A 249 -6.18 -0.74 13.57
C LEU A 249 -6.19 -1.84 14.65
N ALA A 250 -5.27 -1.78 15.62
CA ALA A 250 -5.25 -2.72 16.74
C ALA A 250 -6.50 -2.58 17.62
N ALA A 251 -6.91 -1.35 17.95
CA ALA A 251 -8.13 -1.10 18.71
C ALA A 251 -9.39 -1.59 17.97
N MET A 252 -9.49 -1.33 16.68
CA MET A 252 -10.61 -1.78 15.84
C MET A 252 -10.71 -3.31 15.77
N ARG A 253 -9.58 -4.01 15.61
CA ARG A 253 -9.53 -5.49 15.60
C ARG A 253 -9.94 -6.09 16.96
N GLY A 254 -9.62 -5.41 18.06
CA GLY A 254 -10.00 -5.81 19.41
C GLY A 254 -11.47 -5.53 19.77
N ALA A 255 -12.11 -4.58 19.08
CA ALA A 255 -13.44 -4.06 19.44
C ALA A 255 -14.57 -5.09 19.40
N ARG A 256 -14.55 -6.02 18.42
CA ARG A 256 -15.57 -7.06 18.18
C ARG A 256 -17.02 -6.58 18.41
N LEU A 257 -17.42 -5.52 17.69
CA LEU A 257 -18.74 -4.90 17.81
C LEU A 257 -19.80 -5.65 16.99
N GLY A 258 -20.84 -6.16 17.66
CA GLY A 258 -21.95 -6.87 17.01
C GLY A 258 -21.66 -8.35 16.69
N SER A 259 -22.65 -9.04 16.12
CA SER A 259 -22.56 -10.46 15.74
C SER A 259 -21.62 -10.69 14.56
N ASP A 260 -21.64 -9.79 13.57
CA ASP A 260 -20.88 -9.90 12.31
C ASP A 260 -19.63 -9.01 12.34
N ALA A 261 -18.94 -8.99 13.48
CA ALA A 261 -17.88 -8.02 13.76
C ALA A 261 -16.73 -8.04 12.74
N GLU A 262 -16.31 -9.24 12.29
CA GLU A 262 -15.21 -9.40 11.34
C GLU A 262 -15.59 -8.88 9.94
N GLU A 263 -16.79 -9.19 9.46
CA GLU A 263 -17.28 -8.68 8.19
C GLU A 263 -17.52 -7.17 8.24
N THR A 264 -18.08 -6.66 9.36
CA THR A 264 -18.30 -5.22 9.55
C THR A 264 -16.98 -4.45 9.56
N LEU A 265 -15.95 -4.98 10.23
CA LEU A 265 -14.60 -4.43 10.22
C LEU A 265 -14.01 -4.45 8.79
N GLY A 266 -14.08 -5.59 8.11
CA GLY A 266 -13.61 -5.74 6.73
C GLY A 266 -14.28 -4.73 5.80
N ALA A 267 -15.60 -4.57 5.89
CA ALA A 267 -16.36 -3.60 5.11
C ALA A 267 -15.96 -2.15 5.37
N ALA A 268 -15.74 -1.78 6.64
CA ALA A 268 -15.27 -0.44 7.01
C ALA A 268 -13.88 -0.15 6.44
N LEU A 269 -12.94 -1.08 6.59
CA LEU A 269 -11.57 -0.93 6.06
C LEU A 269 -11.54 -0.91 4.54
N ARG A 270 -12.32 -1.77 3.85
CA ARG A 270 -12.47 -1.74 2.39
C ARG A 270 -13.01 -0.40 1.90
N THR A 271 -14.00 0.16 2.59
CA THR A 271 -14.58 1.45 2.24
C THR A 271 -13.55 2.58 2.40
N ALA A 272 -12.78 2.58 3.49
CA ALA A 272 -11.73 3.57 3.71
C ALA A 272 -10.56 3.46 2.71
N GLY A 273 -10.22 2.24 2.27
CA GLY A 273 -9.19 1.98 1.28
C GLY A 273 -9.63 2.15 -0.18
N ALA A 274 -10.93 2.31 -0.44
CA ALA A 274 -11.49 2.40 -1.79
C ALA A 274 -10.80 3.47 -2.68
N PRO A 275 -10.47 4.69 -2.20
CA PRO A 275 -9.81 5.68 -3.03
C PRO A 275 -8.46 5.23 -3.61
N TRP A 276 -7.69 4.41 -2.88
CA TRP A 276 -6.40 3.88 -3.36
C TRP A 276 -6.60 2.72 -4.35
N ALA A 277 -7.64 1.91 -4.16
CA ALA A 277 -8.01 0.90 -5.14
C ALA A 277 -8.50 1.56 -6.44
N ASP A 278 -9.35 2.59 -6.35
CA ASP A 278 -9.87 3.36 -7.49
C ASP A 278 -8.76 4.14 -8.23
N GLU A 279 -7.72 4.58 -7.51
CA GLU A 279 -6.50 5.17 -8.10
C GLU A 279 -5.77 4.14 -8.99
N ILE A 280 -5.55 2.93 -8.48
CA ILE A 280 -4.90 1.84 -9.21
C ILE A 280 -5.75 1.38 -10.39
N ASP A 281 -7.06 1.29 -10.21
CA ASP A 281 -7.99 0.89 -11.26
C ASP A 281 -7.93 1.87 -12.44
N ARG A 282 -7.98 3.17 -12.17
CA ARG A 282 -7.84 4.22 -13.20
C ARG A 282 -6.47 4.18 -13.88
N LEU A 283 -5.39 3.93 -13.14
CA LEU A 283 -4.05 3.79 -13.69
C LEU A 283 -3.98 2.60 -14.67
N CYS A 284 -4.48 1.43 -14.26
CA CYS A 284 -4.53 0.24 -15.10
C CYS A 284 -5.38 0.45 -16.35
N ASP A 285 -6.58 1.00 -16.20
CA ASP A 285 -7.50 1.24 -17.33
C ASP A 285 -6.91 2.22 -18.35
N SER A 286 -6.28 3.29 -17.88
CA SER A 286 -5.59 4.26 -18.74
C SER A 286 -4.42 3.60 -19.50
N ALA A 287 -3.58 2.84 -18.80
CA ALA A 287 -2.41 2.21 -19.38
C ALA A 287 -2.76 1.14 -20.42
N VAL A 288 -3.76 0.29 -20.13
CA VAL A 288 -4.27 -0.72 -21.05
C VAL A 288 -4.96 -0.07 -22.25
N GLY A 289 -5.73 1.01 -22.04
CA GLY A 289 -6.32 1.78 -23.11
C GLY A 289 -5.29 2.31 -24.11
N VAL A 290 -4.19 2.88 -23.60
CA VAL A 290 -3.06 3.35 -24.42
C VAL A 290 -2.35 2.19 -25.12
N ALA A 291 -2.06 1.09 -24.42
CA ALA A 291 -1.40 -0.07 -25.01
C ALA A 291 -2.25 -0.73 -26.12
N ASN A 292 -3.58 -0.71 -26.01
CA ASN A 292 -4.47 -1.23 -27.05
C ASN A 292 -4.55 -0.31 -28.27
N GLY A 293 -4.56 1.02 -28.06
CA GLY A 293 -4.56 2.01 -29.14
C GLY A 293 -3.23 2.10 -29.87
N THR A 294 -2.12 2.18 -29.12
CA THR A 294 -0.76 2.30 -29.62
C THR A 294 0.10 1.17 -29.05
N ARG A 295 0.01 -0.03 -29.65
CA ARG A 295 0.68 -1.25 -29.15
C ARG A 295 2.17 -1.10 -28.86
N ARG A 296 2.88 -0.26 -29.63
CA ARG A 296 4.32 0.02 -29.41
C ARG A 296 4.62 0.72 -28.07
N GLU A 297 3.63 1.35 -27.44
CA GLU A 297 3.78 1.96 -26.11
C GLU A 297 3.57 0.98 -24.96
N GLY A 298 3.15 -0.27 -25.23
CA GLY A 298 2.80 -1.24 -24.19
C GLY A 298 3.91 -1.51 -23.17
N LEU A 299 5.18 -1.54 -23.57
CA LEU A 299 6.31 -1.70 -22.63
C LEU A 299 6.43 -0.52 -21.66
N ALA A 300 6.30 0.71 -22.17
CA ALA A 300 6.36 1.91 -21.33
C ALA A 300 5.16 1.96 -20.36
N GLN A 301 3.97 1.58 -20.83
CA GLN A 301 2.77 1.52 -19.98
C GLN A 301 2.87 0.43 -18.91
N ALA A 302 3.44 -0.74 -19.22
CA ALA A 302 3.73 -1.79 -18.24
C ALA A 302 4.67 -1.30 -17.13
N GLU A 303 5.77 -0.63 -17.48
CA GLU A 303 6.71 -0.05 -16.51
C GLU A 303 6.06 1.06 -15.67
N ARG A 304 5.19 1.86 -16.30
CA ARG A 304 4.42 2.91 -15.63
C ARG A 304 3.48 2.36 -14.57
N ILE A 305 2.65 1.35 -14.91
CA ILE A 305 1.75 0.67 -13.96
C ILE A 305 2.54 0.20 -12.73
N LEU A 306 3.65 -0.53 -12.95
CA LEU A 306 4.46 -1.09 -11.86
C LEU A 306 5.13 -0.03 -10.97
N THR A 307 5.36 1.17 -11.50
CA THR A 307 6.04 2.24 -10.77
C THR A 307 5.04 3.12 -10.04
N GLU A 308 4.03 3.62 -10.74
CA GLU A 308 3.01 4.53 -10.18
C GLU A 308 2.08 3.84 -9.17
N SER A 309 1.84 2.53 -9.28
CA SER A 309 0.98 1.81 -8.32
C SER A 309 1.62 1.56 -6.94
N THR A 310 2.94 1.69 -6.82
CA THR A 310 3.69 1.26 -5.61
C THR A 310 3.15 1.93 -4.33
N GLY A 311 2.99 3.26 -4.35
CA GLY A 311 2.52 3.99 -3.16
C GLY A 311 1.07 3.69 -2.77
N ALA A 312 0.19 3.45 -3.74
CA ALA A 312 -1.19 3.06 -3.44
C ALA A 312 -1.27 1.62 -2.91
N LEU A 313 -0.47 0.70 -3.45
CA LEU A 313 -0.38 -0.69 -2.98
C LEU A 313 0.17 -0.78 -1.55
N GLU A 314 1.21 -0.03 -1.22
CA GLU A 314 1.77 0.01 0.14
C GLU A 314 0.74 0.52 1.17
N ARG A 315 -0.02 1.57 0.82
CA ARG A 315 -1.09 2.10 1.68
C ARG A 315 -2.20 1.06 1.91
N LEU A 316 -2.62 0.35 0.84
CA LEU A 316 -3.58 -0.75 0.95
C LEU A 316 -3.05 -1.92 1.79
N ASP A 317 -1.76 -2.26 1.66
CA ASP A 317 -1.13 -3.35 2.42
C ASP A 317 -1.08 -3.06 3.93
N LEU A 318 -0.94 -1.79 4.32
CA LEU A 318 -0.97 -1.36 5.72
C LEU A 318 -2.38 -1.40 6.29
N LEU A 319 -3.38 -1.02 5.50
CA LEU A 319 -4.78 -0.93 5.94
C LEU A 319 -5.46 -2.31 5.98
N LEU A 320 -5.27 -3.12 4.95
CA LEU A 320 -6.01 -4.36 4.72
C LEU A 320 -5.17 -5.61 5.07
N PRO A 321 -5.78 -6.62 5.73
CA PRO A 321 -5.18 -7.93 5.89
C PRO A 321 -4.73 -8.57 4.57
N ALA A 322 -3.77 -9.49 4.62
CA ALA A 322 -3.17 -10.09 3.43
C ALA A 322 -4.15 -10.95 2.61
N ASP A 323 -5.11 -11.55 3.29
CA ASP A 323 -6.18 -12.39 2.75
C ASP A 323 -7.41 -11.60 2.29
N GLU A 324 -7.43 -10.28 2.52
CA GLU A 324 -8.57 -9.44 2.14
C GLU A 324 -8.75 -9.41 0.62
N SER A 325 -9.95 -9.77 0.17
CA SER A 325 -10.30 -9.91 -1.24
C SER A 325 -9.96 -8.69 -2.10
N THR A 326 -10.18 -7.49 -1.55
CA THR A 326 -9.89 -6.22 -2.25
C THR A 326 -8.38 -6.05 -2.45
N ARG A 327 -7.57 -6.35 -1.44
CA ARG A 327 -6.11 -6.28 -1.53
C ARG A 327 -5.56 -7.25 -2.56
N VAL A 328 -6.00 -8.50 -2.51
CA VAL A 328 -5.62 -9.56 -3.46
C VAL A 328 -5.98 -9.16 -4.88
N ARG A 329 -7.25 -8.77 -5.11
CA ARG A 329 -7.76 -8.36 -6.43
C ARG A 329 -6.97 -7.19 -7.01
N THR A 330 -6.68 -6.16 -6.21
CA THR A 330 -5.95 -4.98 -6.69
C THR A 330 -4.52 -5.31 -7.08
N ARG A 331 -3.82 -6.13 -6.30
CA ARG A 331 -2.46 -6.61 -6.64
C ARG A 331 -2.45 -7.46 -7.90
N ASP A 332 -3.36 -8.41 -8.00
CA ASP A 332 -3.49 -9.27 -9.17
C ASP A 332 -3.82 -8.47 -10.42
N ARG A 333 -4.68 -7.45 -10.32
CA ARG A 333 -4.99 -6.56 -11.45
C ARG A 333 -3.75 -5.85 -11.96
N VAL A 334 -2.94 -5.25 -11.09
CA VAL A 334 -1.66 -4.60 -11.48
C VAL A 334 -0.77 -5.58 -12.25
N ALA A 335 -0.64 -6.81 -11.74
CA ALA A 335 0.21 -7.82 -12.34
C ALA A 335 -0.34 -8.32 -13.70
N VAL A 336 -1.64 -8.58 -13.79
CA VAL A 336 -2.31 -9.02 -15.03
C VAL A 336 -2.28 -7.94 -16.10
N GLU A 337 -2.59 -6.69 -15.75
CA GLU A 337 -2.63 -5.62 -16.75
C GLU A 337 -1.24 -5.18 -17.21
N THR A 338 -0.23 -5.33 -16.35
CA THR A 338 1.17 -5.25 -16.79
C THR A 338 1.45 -6.28 -17.87
N LEU A 339 1.06 -7.55 -17.67
CA LEU A 339 1.23 -8.60 -18.67
C LEU A 339 0.44 -8.31 -19.96
N THR A 340 -0.80 -7.81 -19.85
CA THR A 340 -1.60 -7.36 -21.01
C THR A 340 -0.83 -6.35 -21.86
N CYS A 341 -0.26 -5.32 -21.22
CA CYS A 341 0.53 -4.29 -21.91
C CYS A 341 1.80 -4.85 -22.57
N LEU A 342 2.49 -5.77 -21.88
CA LEU A 342 3.68 -6.44 -22.43
C LEU A 342 3.36 -7.30 -23.65
N LEU A 343 2.25 -8.05 -23.63
CA LEU A 343 1.81 -8.87 -24.77
C LEU A 343 1.42 -8.02 -25.96
N ALA A 344 0.74 -6.89 -25.74
CA ALA A 344 0.41 -5.94 -26.80
C ALA A 344 1.68 -5.40 -27.49
N PHE A 345 2.69 -5.02 -26.70
CA PHE A 345 3.99 -4.60 -27.21
C PHE A 345 4.70 -5.72 -27.97
N ASP A 346 4.73 -6.93 -27.43
CA ASP A 346 5.43 -8.06 -28.04
C ASP A 346 4.89 -8.42 -29.43
N GLN A 347 3.57 -8.25 -29.64
CA GLN A 347 2.89 -8.48 -30.91
C GLN A 347 3.17 -7.39 -31.96
N ALA A 348 3.55 -6.18 -31.55
CA ALA A 348 3.70 -5.02 -32.44
C ALA A 348 5.15 -4.55 -32.63
N ARG A 349 6.07 -5.03 -31.80
CA ARG A 349 7.49 -4.68 -31.89
C ARG A 349 8.16 -5.37 -33.08
N ASP A 350 9.14 -4.70 -33.66
CA ASP A 350 9.95 -5.25 -34.73
C ASP A 350 10.96 -6.25 -34.14
N ARG A 351 11.13 -7.41 -34.80
CA ARG A 351 12.12 -8.44 -34.44
C ARG A 351 13.13 -8.59 -35.58
N PRO A 352 14.08 -7.66 -35.70
CA PRO A 352 15.04 -7.70 -36.80
C PRO A 352 15.93 -8.94 -36.69
N GLU A 353 16.21 -9.55 -37.85
CA GLU A 353 17.21 -10.59 -38.01
C GLU A 353 18.34 -10.06 -38.90
N PRO A 354 19.54 -9.79 -38.35
CA PRO A 354 19.99 -10.06 -36.99
C PRO A 354 19.44 -9.08 -35.92
N PRO A 355 19.42 -9.47 -34.64
CA PRO A 355 18.92 -8.61 -33.55
C PRO A 355 19.76 -7.35 -33.38
N THR A 356 19.10 -6.22 -33.13
CA THR A 356 19.73 -4.92 -32.83
C THR A 356 19.86 -4.71 -31.32
N GLU A 357 20.80 -3.87 -30.87
CA GLU A 357 20.94 -3.56 -29.44
C GLU A 357 19.64 -3.03 -28.82
N ALA A 358 18.89 -2.21 -29.56
CA ALA A 358 17.58 -1.70 -29.11
C ALA A 358 16.59 -2.85 -28.88
N SER A 359 16.43 -3.76 -29.84
CA SER A 359 15.54 -4.91 -29.71
C SER A 359 15.91 -5.84 -28.54
N VAL A 360 17.21 -5.97 -28.25
CA VAL A 360 17.70 -6.72 -27.09
C VAL A 360 17.42 -5.98 -25.78
N ARG A 361 17.58 -4.66 -25.72
CA ARG A 361 17.22 -3.86 -24.53
C ARG A 361 15.72 -3.94 -24.24
N ASP A 362 14.88 -3.90 -25.27
CA ASP A 362 13.44 -4.08 -25.10
C ASP A 362 13.11 -5.48 -24.55
N GLN A 363 13.76 -6.53 -25.04
CA GLN A 363 13.62 -7.88 -24.50
C GLN A 363 14.01 -7.95 -23.01
N GLN A 364 15.13 -7.32 -22.63
CA GLN A 364 15.58 -7.27 -21.23
C GLN A 364 14.60 -6.52 -20.33
N ARG A 365 14.06 -5.39 -20.80
CA ARG A 365 13.05 -4.60 -20.09
C ARG A 365 11.75 -5.37 -19.89
N MET A 366 11.26 -6.08 -20.93
CA MET A 366 10.10 -6.97 -20.82
C MET A 366 10.31 -8.08 -19.79
N SER A 367 11.50 -8.70 -19.77
CA SER A 367 11.86 -9.71 -18.78
C SER A 367 11.83 -9.13 -17.36
N ALA A 368 12.47 -7.99 -17.15
CA ALA A 368 12.49 -7.30 -15.86
C ALA A 368 11.10 -6.85 -15.38
N ALA A 369 10.24 -6.37 -16.29
CA ALA A 369 8.86 -6.00 -15.99
C ALA A 369 8.04 -7.22 -15.56
N THR A 370 8.20 -8.38 -16.23
CA THR A 370 7.50 -9.62 -15.84
C THR A 370 7.92 -10.10 -14.46
N VAL A 371 9.21 -10.03 -14.11
CA VAL A 371 9.71 -10.36 -12.76
C VAL A 371 9.06 -9.46 -11.70
N ARG A 372 9.00 -8.15 -11.97
CA ARG A 372 8.34 -7.20 -11.06
C ARG A 372 6.84 -7.48 -10.92
N ALA A 373 6.15 -7.77 -12.02
CA ALA A 373 4.72 -8.11 -12.01
C ALA A 373 4.45 -9.39 -11.20
N GLU A 374 5.28 -10.43 -11.33
CA GLU A 374 5.18 -11.65 -10.53
C GLU A 374 5.33 -11.36 -9.03
N GLY A 375 6.24 -10.46 -8.65
CA GLY A 375 6.42 -10.03 -7.26
C GLY A 375 5.27 -9.17 -6.71
N VAL A 376 4.46 -8.57 -7.58
CA VAL A 376 3.27 -7.81 -7.17
C VAL A 376 2.07 -8.74 -6.96
N ALA A 377 1.92 -9.76 -7.80
CA ALA A 377 0.79 -10.68 -7.78
C ALA A 377 0.58 -11.35 -6.42
N ALA A 378 -0.68 -11.40 -5.97
CA ALA A 378 -1.07 -11.98 -4.70
C ALA A 378 -1.48 -13.45 -4.86
N SER A 379 -2.33 -13.76 -5.84
CA SER A 379 -2.83 -15.13 -6.03
C SER A 379 -1.80 -16.04 -6.70
N GLU A 380 -1.84 -17.33 -6.32
CA GLU A 380 -0.97 -18.35 -6.92
C GLU A 380 -1.23 -18.48 -8.43
N THR A 381 -2.51 -18.46 -8.84
CA THR A 381 -2.89 -18.58 -10.25
C THR A 381 -2.29 -17.47 -11.12
N VAL A 382 -2.25 -16.22 -10.63
CA VAL A 382 -1.64 -15.11 -11.37
C VAL A 382 -0.11 -15.23 -11.37
N ARG A 383 0.49 -15.64 -10.24
CA ARG A 383 1.94 -15.90 -10.16
C ARG A 383 2.39 -17.00 -11.12
N GLU A 384 1.67 -18.12 -11.21
CA GLU A 384 1.97 -19.21 -12.14
C GLU A 384 1.91 -18.74 -13.61
N ARG A 385 0.88 -17.97 -13.97
CA ARG A 385 0.74 -17.40 -15.32
C ARG A 385 1.89 -16.47 -15.68
N LEU A 386 2.32 -15.62 -14.74
CA LEU A 386 3.46 -14.72 -14.93
C LEU A 386 4.78 -15.49 -15.00
N ALA A 387 4.97 -16.50 -14.15
CA ALA A 387 6.16 -17.35 -14.14
C ALA A 387 6.33 -18.12 -15.45
N GLU A 388 5.24 -18.56 -16.09
CA GLU A 388 5.27 -19.17 -17.42
C GLU A 388 5.78 -18.19 -18.48
N ASN A 389 5.21 -16.98 -18.53
CA ASN A 389 5.62 -15.94 -19.47
C ASN A 389 7.07 -15.47 -19.22
N ARG A 390 7.46 -15.39 -17.95
CA ARG A 390 8.84 -15.08 -17.55
C ARG A 390 9.81 -16.10 -18.08
N ARG A 391 9.54 -17.40 -17.95
CA ARG A 391 10.42 -18.47 -18.46
C ARG A 391 10.65 -18.35 -19.98
N ILE A 392 9.61 -18.01 -20.75
CA ILE A 392 9.72 -17.77 -22.19
C ILE A 392 10.62 -16.56 -22.47
N LEU A 393 10.43 -15.44 -21.77
CA LEU A 393 11.22 -14.22 -21.96
C LEU A 393 12.67 -14.38 -21.50
N GLU A 394 12.92 -15.09 -20.40
CA GLU A 394 14.26 -15.38 -19.87
C GLU A 394 15.08 -16.22 -20.84
N ALA A 395 14.49 -17.28 -21.40
CA ALA A 395 15.16 -18.13 -22.40
C ALA A 395 15.60 -17.32 -23.63
N ALA A 396 14.73 -16.42 -24.12
CA ALA A 396 15.07 -15.51 -25.21
C ALA A 396 16.11 -14.44 -24.81
N THR A 397 16.06 -13.96 -23.56
CA THR A 397 17.01 -12.95 -23.05
C THR A 397 18.42 -13.53 -22.90
N GLN A 398 18.54 -14.80 -22.51
CA GLN A 398 19.82 -15.48 -22.29
C GLN A 398 20.64 -15.61 -23.58
N SER A 399 19.98 -15.84 -24.72
CA SER A 399 20.66 -15.96 -26.02
C SER A 399 21.03 -14.60 -26.64
N LEU A 400 20.48 -13.50 -26.13
CA LEU A 400 20.68 -12.14 -26.64
C LEU A 400 21.57 -11.28 -25.74
N THR A 401 21.64 -11.57 -24.44
CA THR A 401 22.44 -10.82 -23.46
C THR A 401 23.89 -11.31 -23.46
N CYS A 402 24.84 -10.40 -23.34
CA CYS A 402 26.26 -10.73 -23.27
C CYS A 402 26.54 -11.76 -22.16
N TRP A 403 26.98 -12.96 -22.54
CA TRP A 403 27.24 -14.08 -21.64
C TRP A 403 28.32 -13.79 -20.57
N PHE A 404 29.17 -12.81 -20.84
CA PHE A 404 30.30 -12.47 -19.97
C PHE A 404 29.99 -11.41 -18.91
N CYS A 405 29.06 -10.50 -19.18
CA CYS A 405 28.68 -9.48 -18.19
C CYS A 405 27.26 -9.62 -17.69
N GLU A 406 26.40 -10.38 -18.39
CA GLU A 406 24.99 -10.63 -18.07
C GLU A 406 24.16 -9.33 -17.95
N LYS A 407 24.66 -8.24 -18.57
CA LYS A 407 24.08 -6.89 -18.46
C LYS A 407 23.82 -6.28 -19.83
N GLU A 408 24.87 -6.13 -20.63
CA GLU A 408 24.77 -5.46 -21.93
C GLU A 408 24.21 -6.39 -23.03
N PRO A 409 23.59 -5.82 -24.07
CA PRO A 409 23.29 -6.55 -25.30
C PRO A 409 24.54 -7.27 -25.85
N GLY A 410 24.38 -8.55 -26.20
CA GLY A 410 25.45 -9.41 -26.66
C GLY A 410 25.62 -9.47 -28.18
N VAL A 411 25.05 -8.52 -28.92
CA VAL A 411 25.04 -8.52 -30.38
C VAL A 411 26.23 -7.77 -31.00
N SER A 412 26.79 -6.80 -30.29
CA SER A 412 27.80 -5.89 -30.85
C SER A 412 29.15 -6.54 -31.16
N ALA A 413 29.49 -7.62 -30.46
CA ALA A 413 30.76 -8.33 -30.58
C ALA A 413 30.56 -9.85 -30.41
N ALA A 414 29.41 -10.35 -30.87
CA ALA A 414 29.03 -11.76 -30.77
C ALA A 414 30.13 -12.65 -31.38
N MET A 415 30.39 -13.78 -30.72
CA MET A 415 31.46 -14.69 -31.10
C MET A 415 30.89 -15.96 -31.69
N GLU A 416 31.35 -16.34 -32.87
CA GLU A 416 30.90 -17.57 -33.52
C GLU A 416 31.89 -18.70 -33.25
N ILE A 417 31.38 -19.83 -32.76
CA ILE A 417 32.19 -21.00 -32.40
C ILE A 417 31.72 -22.19 -33.21
N TRP A 418 32.62 -22.71 -34.03
CA TRP A 418 32.40 -23.94 -34.75
C TRP A 418 32.47 -25.15 -33.81
N MET A 419 31.51 -26.04 -33.96
CA MET A 419 31.44 -27.34 -33.29
C MET A 419 31.27 -28.42 -34.36
N HIS A 420 31.93 -29.57 -34.20
CA HIS A 420 31.77 -30.72 -35.08
C HIS A 420 31.47 -32.00 -34.30
N GLY A 421 30.64 -32.87 -34.85
CA GLY A 421 30.17 -34.11 -34.22
C GLY A 421 29.77 -35.16 -35.26
N ASP A 422 29.12 -36.24 -34.80
CA ASP A 422 28.64 -37.34 -35.63
C ASP A 422 29.70 -37.91 -36.58
N ILE A 423 30.89 -38.19 -36.04
CA ILE A 423 32.05 -38.61 -36.83
C ILE A 423 31.90 -40.09 -37.17
N THR A 424 31.66 -40.41 -38.45
CA THR A 424 31.69 -41.78 -38.98
C THR A 424 32.92 -41.97 -39.84
N ARG A 425 33.71 -43.01 -39.52
CA ARG A 425 34.92 -43.39 -40.24
C ARG A 425 34.62 -44.65 -41.07
N THR A 426 34.50 -44.50 -42.38
CA THR A 426 34.29 -45.61 -43.33
C THR A 426 35.42 -45.57 -44.34
N TYR A 427 36.50 -46.32 -44.11
CA TYR A 427 37.69 -46.26 -44.96
C TYR A 427 37.33 -46.40 -46.46
N PRO A 428 37.77 -45.48 -47.34
CA PRO A 428 38.72 -44.37 -47.14
C PRO A 428 38.11 -43.00 -46.75
N ARG A 429 36.80 -42.92 -46.46
CA ARG A 429 36.06 -41.68 -46.22
C ARG A 429 35.77 -41.43 -44.72
N VAL A 430 35.94 -40.19 -44.28
CA VAL A 430 35.47 -39.71 -42.97
C VAL A 430 34.38 -38.69 -43.21
N SER A 431 33.21 -38.87 -42.59
CA SER A 431 32.13 -37.89 -42.61
C SER A 431 31.87 -37.37 -41.19
N TRP A 432 31.54 -36.10 -41.10
CA TRP A 432 31.19 -35.41 -39.86
C TRP A 432 30.09 -34.38 -40.16
N ARG A 433 29.42 -33.93 -39.11
CA ARG A 433 28.55 -32.74 -39.16
C ARG A 433 29.22 -31.61 -38.41
N ASN A 434 29.06 -30.39 -38.90
CA ASN A 434 29.46 -29.20 -38.18
C ASN A 434 28.25 -28.27 -37.96
N THR A 435 28.34 -27.45 -36.92
CA THR A 435 27.36 -26.43 -36.60
C THR A 435 28.08 -25.22 -36.01
N LYS A 436 27.47 -24.05 -36.18
CA LYS A 436 28.01 -22.78 -35.68
C LYS A 436 27.16 -22.33 -34.51
N VAL A 437 27.80 -22.10 -33.37
CA VAL A 437 27.14 -21.59 -32.16
C VAL A 437 27.55 -20.14 -31.97
N THR A 438 26.57 -19.23 -32.01
CA THR A 438 26.79 -17.82 -31.69
C THR A 438 26.69 -17.62 -30.19
N VAL A 439 27.77 -17.15 -29.58
CA VAL A 439 27.83 -16.78 -28.17
C VAL A 439 27.70 -15.26 -28.05
N PRO A 440 26.66 -14.76 -27.37
CA PRO A 440 26.42 -13.33 -27.25
C PRO A 440 27.52 -12.65 -26.41
N ARG A 441 28.09 -11.57 -26.93
CA ARG A 441 29.17 -10.79 -26.28
C ARG A 441 29.09 -9.31 -26.68
N CYS A 442 29.29 -8.42 -25.69
CA CYS A 442 29.32 -6.97 -25.92
C CYS A 442 30.75 -6.48 -26.20
N SER A 443 30.85 -5.32 -26.87
CA SER A 443 32.11 -4.66 -27.25
C SER A 443 32.96 -4.27 -26.03
N SER A 444 32.32 -3.94 -24.90
CA SER A 444 33.00 -3.68 -23.63
C SER A 444 33.70 -4.94 -23.08
N CYS A 445 33.05 -6.10 -23.16
CA CYS A 445 33.68 -7.36 -22.77
C CYS A 445 34.80 -7.77 -23.73
N GLU A 446 34.60 -7.62 -25.03
CA GLU A 446 35.65 -7.87 -26.03
C GLU A 446 36.86 -6.97 -25.81
N SER A 447 36.66 -5.66 -25.71
CA SER A 447 37.75 -4.70 -25.50
C SER A 447 38.49 -4.91 -24.18
N ARG A 448 37.83 -5.38 -23.13
CA ARG A 448 38.52 -5.80 -21.89
C ARG A 448 39.44 -7.00 -22.13
N THR A 449 39.00 -7.98 -22.91
CA THR A 449 39.84 -9.14 -23.29
C THR A 449 41.01 -8.67 -24.16
N VAL A 450 40.75 -7.88 -25.21
CA VAL A 450 41.78 -7.36 -26.12
C VAL A 450 42.78 -6.46 -25.39
N ARG A 451 42.31 -5.55 -24.51
CA ARG A 451 43.19 -4.67 -23.72
C ARG A 451 44.05 -5.44 -22.75
N ARG A 452 43.55 -6.52 -22.14
CA ARG A 452 44.35 -7.41 -21.29
C ARG A 452 45.43 -8.13 -22.07
N GLN A 453 45.09 -8.64 -23.26
CA GLN A 453 46.06 -9.27 -24.15
C GLN A 453 47.11 -8.25 -24.64
N GLY A 454 46.69 -7.06 -25.07
CA GLY A 454 47.59 -5.97 -25.48
C GLY A 454 48.48 -5.47 -24.36
N ALA A 455 47.97 -5.34 -23.14
CA ALA A 455 48.78 -5.01 -21.96
C ALA A 455 49.79 -6.10 -21.63
N ALA A 456 49.45 -7.38 -21.84
CA ALA A 456 50.42 -8.46 -21.73
C ALA A 456 51.55 -8.31 -22.77
N VAL A 457 51.21 -8.12 -24.05
CA VAL A 457 52.21 -7.93 -25.12
C VAL A 457 53.09 -6.69 -24.87
N LEU A 458 52.50 -5.57 -24.44
CA LEU A 458 53.24 -4.35 -24.12
C LEU A 458 54.18 -4.55 -22.93
N ARG A 459 53.74 -5.26 -21.88
CA ARG A 459 54.61 -5.63 -20.74
C ARG A 459 55.75 -6.54 -21.19
N CYS A 460 55.50 -7.52 -22.06
CA CYS A 460 56.56 -8.33 -22.66
C CYS A 460 57.59 -7.45 -23.37
N ALA A 461 57.15 -6.54 -24.24
CA ALA A 461 58.02 -5.64 -24.97
C ALA A 461 58.85 -4.75 -24.02
N LEU A 462 58.22 -4.22 -22.96
CA LEU A 462 58.90 -3.40 -21.96
C LEU A 462 59.97 -4.20 -21.19
N TYR A 463 59.68 -5.46 -20.80
CA TYR A 463 60.68 -6.31 -20.14
C TYR A 463 61.92 -6.53 -21.01
N PHE A 464 61.74 -6.76 -22.32
CA PHE A 464 62.87 -6.89 -23.25
C PHE A 464 63.65 -5.59 -23.42
N VAL A 465 62.96 -4.45 -23.57
CA VAL A 465 63.62 -3.14 -23.71
C VAL A 465 64.42 -2.79 -22.47
N VAL A 466 63.85 -2.97 -21.28
CA VAL A 466 64.51 -2.71 -19.99
C VAL A 466 65.71 -3.62 -19.80
N ALA A 467 65.57 -4.92 -20.09
CA ALA A 467 66.65 -5.90 -19.93
C ALA A 467 67.82 -5.71 -20.89
N ILE A 468 67.60 -5.12 -22.07
CA ILE A 468 68.68 -4.84 -23.02
C ILE A 468 69.31 -3.46 -22.73
N SER A 469 68.49 -2.45 -22.42
CA SER A 469 68.93 -1.05 -22.34
C SER A 469 69.64 -0.70 -21.02
N ILE A 470 69.17 -1.22 -19.88
CA ILE A 470 69.75 -0.89 -18.57
C ILE A 470 71.18 -1.44 -18.40
N PRO A 471 71.47 -2.72 -18.72
CA PRO A 471 72.82 -3.25 -18.58
C PRO A 471 73.82 -2.61 -19.54
N THR A 472 73.39 -2.28 -20.76
CA THR A 472 74.24 -1.62 -21.77
C THR A 472 74.58 -0.18 -21.39
N MET A 473 73.67 0.54 -20.69
CA MET A 473 73.95 1.88 -20.16
C MET A 473 74.81 1.87 -18.89
N LEU A 474 74.52 1.00 -17.93
CA LEU A 474 75.19 1.02 -16.61
C LEU A 474 76.60 0.42 -16.65
N PHE A 475 76.89 -0.46 -17.61
CA PHE A 475 78.16 -1.17 -17.70
C PHE A 475 78.75 -1.18 -19.12
N PRO A 476 79.11 -0.01 -19.68
CA PRO A 476 79.77 0.05 -20.98
C PRO A 476 81.14 -0.63 -20.91
N GLY A 477 81.23 -1.88 -21.36
CA GLY A 477 82.44 -2.69 -21.36
C GLY A 477 82.35 -4.04 -20.62
N SER A 478 81.24 -4.33 -19.95
CA SER A 478 81.03 -5.67 -19.37
C SER A 478 80.78 -6.69 -20.48
N GLY A 479 81.55 -7.79 -20.51
CA GLY A 479 81.37 -8.87 -21.48
C GLY A 479 79.95 -9.45 -21.47
N GLY A 480 79.55 -10.12 -22.56
CA GLY A 480 78.15 -10.52 -22.85
C GLY A 480 77.40 -11.32 -21.78
N GLY A 481 78.07 -11.78 -20.71
CA GLY A 481 77.44 -12.47 -19.57
C GLY A 481 76.41 -11.65 -18.79
N PHE A 482 76.60 -10.33 -18.63
CA PHE A 482 75.62 -9.48 -17.94
C PHE A 482 74.34 -9.26 -18.76
N ILE A 483 74.49 -9.16 -20.08
CA ILE A 483 73.36 -9.10 -21.01
C ILE A 483 72.59 -10.43 -20.95
N ALA A 484 73.29 -11.58 -20.95
CA ALA A 484 72.65 -12.88 -20.83
C ALA A 484 71.87 -13.04 -19.52
N LEU A 485 72.42 -12.59 -18.38
CA LEU A 485 71.75 -12.64 -17.09
C LEU A 485 70.51 -11.74 -17.03
N ALA A 486 70.60 -10.53 -17.59
CA ALA A 486 69.47 -9.59 -17.65
C ALA A 486 68.35 -10.11 -18.55
N VAL A 487 68.69 -10.72 -19.70
CA VAL A 487 67.72 -11.40 -20.58
C VAL A 487 67.06 -12.57 -19.84
N PHE A 488 67.82 -13.37 -19.09
CA PHE A 488 67.26 -14.47 -18.29
C PHE A 488 66.31 -13.97 -17.19
N ALA A 489 66.67 -12.90 -16.50
CA ALA A 489 65.82 -12.28 -15.47
C ALA A 489 64.52 -11.71 -16.08
N ALA A 490 64.58 -11.07 -17.25
CA ALA A 490 63.38 -10.66 -17.98
C ALA A 490 62.53 -11.84 -18.45
N PHE A 491 63.16 -12.94 -18.88
CA PHE A 491 62.44 -14.15 -19.24
C PHE A 491 61.74 -14.79 -18.04
N ALA A 492 62.39 -14.80 -16.88
CA ALA A 492 61.78 -15.28 -15.62
C ALA A 492 60.63 -14.37 -15.17
N ALA A 493 60.79 -13.04 -15.22
CA ALA A 493 59.73 -12.09 -14.90
C ALA A 493 58.54 -12.22 -15.87
N LEU A 494 58.81 -12.39 -17.17
CA LEU A 494 57.82 -12.70 -18.19
C LEU A 494 57.07 -14.00 -17.86
N LEU A 495 57.79 -15.07 -17.50
CA LEU A 495 57.20 -16.36 -17.17
C LEU A 495 56.28 -16.25 -15.96
N VAL A 496 56.71 -15.55 -14.91
CA VAL A 496 55.91 -15.28 -13.70
C VAL A 496 54.65 -14.49 -14.06
N ASP A 497 54.77 -13.43 -14.84
CA ASP A 497 53.63 -12.58 -15.21
C ASP A 497 52.63 -13.30 -16.14
N VAL A 498 53.11 -14.12 -17.08
CA VAL A 498 52.28 -14.99 -17.90
C VAL A 498 51.53 -16.02 -17.04
N LEU A 499 52.22 -16.68 -16.11
CA LEU A 499 51.63 -17.71 -15.24
C LEU A 499 50.68 -17.12 -14.19
N ALA A 500 50.98 -15.93 -13.66
CA ALA A 500 50.24 -15.30 -12.57
C ALA A 500 49.06 -14.42 -13.03
N ALA A 501 49.18 -13.73 -14.18
CA ALA A 501 48.16 -12.77 -14.62
C ALA A 501 47.41 -13.21 -15.89
N VAL A 502 48.11 -13.71 -16.90
CA VAL A 502 47.53 -13.97 -18.24
C VAL A 502 46.87 -15.35 -18.30
N ALA A 503 47.57 -16.40 -17.89
CA ALA A 503 47.09 -17.77 -17.93
C ALA A 503 45.84 -18.02 -17.05
N PRO A 504 45.71 -17.45 -15.82
CA PRO A 504 44.51 -17.63 -15.01
C PRO A 504 43.30 -16.89 -15.61
N ALA A 505 43.51 -15.69 -16.18
CA ALA A 505 42.44 -14.92 -16.82
C ALA A 505 41.91 -15.62 -18.08
N GLY A 506 42.81 -16.10 -18.95
CA GLY A 506 42.41 -16.86 -20.14
C GLY A 506 41.73 -18.19 -19.81
N ARG A 507 42.16 -18.87 -18.72
CA ARG A 507 41.48 -20.07 -18.21
C ARG A 507 40.07 -19.78 -17.72
N ARG A 508 39.86 -18.68 -16.98
CA ARG A 508 38.52 -18.26 -16.51
C ARG A 508 37.59 -17.92 -17.66
N GLU A 509 38.08 -17.20 -18.67
CA GLU A 509 37.30 -16.84 -19.85
C GLU A 509 36.91 -18.08 -20.66
N LYS A 510 37.87 -18.99 -20.90
CA LYS A 510 37.60 -20.26 -21.57
C LYS A 510 36.61 -21.12 -20.78
N ALA A 511 36.78 -21.24 -19.46
CA ALA A 511 35.85 -21.98 -18.61
C ALA A 511 34.43 -21.40 -18.65
N ARG A 512 34.30 -20.07 -18.64
CA ARG A 512 32.99 -19.40 -18.78
C ARG A 512 32.38 -19.62 -20.16
N LEU A 513 33.20 -19.61 -21.20
CA LEU A 513 32.75 -19.92 -22.55
C LEU A 513 32.28 -21.37 -22.68
N ASP A 514 33.03 -22.31 -22.12
CA ASP A 514 32.67 -23.74 -22.07
C ASP A 514 31.38 -23.99 -21.28
N SER A 515 31.05 -23.12 -20.31
CA SER A 515 29.78 -23.20 -19.57
C SER A 515 28.57 -22.62 -20.30
N TYR A 516 28.72 -22.06 -21.51
CA TYR A 516 27.57 -21.57 -22.28
C TYR A 516 26.64 -22.75 -22.64
N PRO A 517 25.32 -22.67 -22.36
CA PRO A 517 24.43 -23.83 -22.43
C PRO A 517 24.48 -24.59 -23.76
N ALA A 518 24.43 -23.90 -24.90
CA ALA A 518 24.45 -24.53 -26.21
C ALA A 518 25.78 -25.27 -26.48
N LEU A 519 26.91 -24.72 -26.02
CA LEU A 519 28.21 -25.37 -26.16
C LEU A 519 28.35 -26.57 -25.22
N LYS A 520 27.90 -26.43 -23.97
CA LYS A 520 27.91 -27.49 -22.97
C LYS A 520 27.05 -28.69 -23.41
N ASP A 521 25.88 -28.41 -23.98
CA ASP A 521 24.95 -29.42 -24.44
C ASP A 521 25.45 -30.17 -25.69
N LEU A 522 26.11 -29.47 -26.62
CA LEU A 522 26.80 -30.10 -27.75
C LEU A 522 28.00 -30.94 -27.27
N ALA A 523 28.81 -30.43 -26.34
CA ALA A 523 29.93 -31.16 -25.77
C ALA A 523 29.48 -32.44 -25.04
N ALA A 524 28.37 -32.39 -24.30
CA ALA A 524 27.78 -33.56 -23.66
C ALA A 524 27.32 -34.63 -24.68
N ARG A 525 26.93 -34.20 -25.89
CA ARG A 525 26.61 -35.08 -27.03
C ARG A 525 27.84 -35.58 -27.81
N GLY A 526 29.06 -35.34 -27.31
CA GLY A 526 30.30 -35.79 -27.95
C GLY A 526 30.81 -34.89 -29.09
N TRP A 527 30.25 -33.68 -29.23
CA TRP A 527 30.75 -32.71 -30.20
C TRP A 527 32.02 -32.03 -29.68
N ASN A 528 32.94 -31.71 -30.60
CA ASN A 528 34.21 -31.07 -30.29
C ASN A 528 34.30 -29.69 -30.96
N ARG A 529 35.09 -28.78 -30.39
CA ARG A 529 35.32 -27.45 -30.97
C ARG A 529 36.15 -27.55 -32.26
N GLY A 530 35.74 -26.79 -33.27
CA GLY A 530 36.39 -26.71 -34.57
C GLY A 530 35.41 -27.00 -35.71
N GLU A 531 35.79 -26.63 -36.92
CA GLU A 531 34.98 -26.85 -38.13
C GLU A 531 35.05 -28.31 -38.62
N LYS A 532 36.15 -29.01 -38.29
CA LYS A 532 36.42 -30.39 -38.70
C LYS A 532 37.26 -31.16 -37.67
N PRO A 533 37.20 -32.51 -37.66
CA PRO A 533 38.05 -33.36 -36.83
C PRO A 533 39.54 -33.17 -37.13
N LEU A 534 40.38 -33.30 -36.08
CA LEU A 534 41.84 -33.30 -36.21
C LEU A 534 42.32 -34.45 -37.12
N GLY A 535 43.22 -34.14 -38.06
CA GLY A 535 43.85 -35.13 -38.95
C GLY A 535 43.25 -35.28 -40.35
N ILE A 536 42.23 -34.48 -40.71
CA ILE A 536 41.67 -34.45 -42.07
C ILE A 536 42.24 -33.23 -42.82
N GLY A 537 43.18 -33.48 -43.74
CA GLY A 537 43.73 -32.45 -44.63
C GLY A 537 42.65 -31.86 -45.55
N ASN A 538 42.78 -30.58 -45.92
CA ASN A 538 41.94 -30.02 -46.99
C ASN A 538 42.32 -30.77 -48.28
N VAL A 539 41.37 -31.50 -48.85
CA VAL A 539 41.49 -32.06 -50.20
C VAL A 539 41.05 -31.00 -51.19
#